data_AF-A0A8S0RBZ0-F1
#
_entry.id   AF-A0A8S0RBZ0-F1
#
_cell.length_a   1.000
_cell.length_b   1.000
_cell.length_c   1.000
_cell.angle_alpha   90.00
_cell.angle_beta   90.00
_cell.angle_gamma   90.00
#
_symmetry.space_group_name_H-M   'P 1'
#
loop_
_entity.id
_entity.type
_entity.pdbx_description
1 polymer ?
#
loop_
_entity_poly.entity_id
_entity_poly.type
_entity_poly.pdbx_seq_one_letter_code
_entity_poly.pdbx_strand_id
1 'polypeptide(L)'
;MESETTLETIKLMNQDLVRLDWFDGTNYTRWKDKLKFLFTALKISYILDSELASLLEPTNGETEAVRSERQKHQEDEIICRGHIPNALSDRLYDLYTKQLQQRNLRCVQK
;
A
#
# COMPACT_ATOMS: atom_id res chain seq x y z
N MET A 1 -1.96 2.46 25.36
CA MET A 1 -3.24 2.56 24.63
C MET A 1 -3.01 2.41 23.12
N GLU A 2 -1.97 3.01 22.53
CA GLU A 2 -1.64 2.89 21.10
C GLU A 2 -1.32 1.46 20.61
N SER A 3 -0.75 0.61 21.47
CA SER A 3 -0.40 -0.78 21.16
C SER A 3 -1.60 -1.72 21.00
N GLU A 4 -2.72 -1.40 21.66
CA GLU A 4 -3.95 -2.21 21.62
C GLU A 4 -4.77 -1.86 20.38
N THR A 5 -4.84 -0.56 20.06
CA THR A 5 -5.47 -0.06 18.83
C THR A 5 -4.75 -0.55 17.57
N THR A 6 -3.42 -0.62 17.59
CA THR A 6 -2.63 -1.17 16.46
C THR A 6 -2.86 -2.67 16.29
N LEU A 7 -2.94 -3.44 17.37
CA LEU A 7 -3.23 -4.88 17.31
C LEU A 7 -4.64 -5.16 16.79
N GLU A 8 -5.63 -4.38 17.22
CA GLU A 8 -7.00 -4.46 16.71
C GLU A 8 -7.09 -4.08 15.23
N THR A 9 -6.34 -3.06 14.81
CA THR A 9 -6.22 -2.67 13.40
C THR A 9 -5.61 -3.79 12.56
N ILE A 10 -4.53 -4.44 13.03
CA ILE A 10 -3.90 -5.58 12.36
C ILE A 10 -4.84 -6.80 12.25
N LYS A 11 -5.65 -7.05 13.29
CA LYS A 11 -6.66 -8.13 13.27
C LYS A 11 -7.77 -7.86 12.27
N LEU A 12 -8.26 -6.62 12.23
CA LEU A 12 -9.25 -6.16 11.26
C LEU A 12 -8.69 -6.29 9.83
N MET A 13 -7.43 -5.87 9.61
CA MET A 13 -6.73 -6.01 8.34
C MET A 13 -6.69 -7.45 7.88
N ASN A 14 -6.27 -8.39 8.72
CA ASN A 14 -6.18 -9.80 8.33
C ASN A 14 -7.55 -10.40 8.00
N GLN A 15 -8.62 -10.02 8.69
CA GLN A 15 -9.97 -10.52 8.39
C GLN A 15 -10.59 -9.89 7.14
N ASP A 16 -10.49 -8.57 6.99
CA ASP A 16 -11.07 -7.86 5.84
C ASP A 16 -10.28 -8.08 4.56
N LEU A 17 -8.97 -8.30 4.64
CA LEU A 17 -8.13 -8.66 3.48
C LEU A 17 -8.37 -10.11 3.03
N VAL A 18 -8.60 -11.04 3.96
CA VAL A 18 -9.00 -12.42 3.62
C VAL A 18 -10.39 -12.45 2.98
N ARG A 19 -11.26 -11.48 3.30
CA ARG A 19 -12.59 -11.31 2.70
C ARG A 19 -12.61 -10.39 1.49
N LEU A 20 -11.49 -9.75 1.16
CA LEU A 20 -11.38 -8.97 -0.05
C LEU A 20 -11.36 -9.97 -1.22
N ASP A 21 -12.50 -10.12 -1.90
CA ASP A 21 -12.63 -11.04 -3.04
C ASP A 21 -11.38 -10.97 -3.93
N TRP A 22 -10.74 -12.12 -4.13
CA TRP A 22 -9.55 -12.22 -4.98
C TRP A 22 -9.88 -11.62 -6.35
N PHE A 23 -9.09 -10.63 -6.74
CA PHE A 23 -9.25 -10.03 -8.04
C PHE A 23 -8.82 -11.04 -9.11
N ASP A 24 -9.80 -11.55 -9.83
CA ASP A 24 -9.62 -12.49 -10.94
C ASP A 24 -9.52 -11.78 -12.30
N GLY A 25 -9.65 -10.44 -12.30
CA GLY A 25 -9.66 -9.61 -13.50
C GLY A 25 -11.06 -9.15 -13.90
N THR A 26 -12.12 -9.61 -13.23
CA THR A 26 -13.49 -9.14 -13.43
C THR A 26 -13.87 -8.07 -12.41
N ASN A 27 -14.85 -7.21 -12.74
CA ASN A 27 -15.41 -6.22 -11.81
C ASN A 27 -14.37 -5.25 -11.19
N TYR A 28 -13.40 -4.80 -11.98
CA TYR A 28 -12.31 -3.91 -11.53
C TYR A 28 -12.80 -2.71 -10.70
N THR A 29 -13.86 -2.02 -11.14
CA THR A 29 -14.42 -0.87 -10.41
C THR A 29 -14.83 -1.25 -8.99
N ARG A 30 -15.55 -2.37 -8.83
CA ARG A 30 -15.99 -2.85 -7.51
C ARG A 30 -14.81 -3.26 -6.64
N TRP A 31 -13.85 -4.00 -7.19
CA TRP A 31 -12.65 -4.39 -6.46
C TRP A 31 -11.82 -3.18 -6.03
N LYS A 32 -11.64 -2.21 -6.93
CA LYS A 32 -10.95 -0.94 -6.65
C LYS A 32 -11.64 -0.14 -5.54
N ASP A 33 -12.96 -0.07 -5.55
CA ASP A 33 -13.72 0.66 -4.51
C ASP A 33 -13.62 -0.04 -3.15
N LYS A 34 -13.66 -1.38 -3.12
CA LYS A 34 -13.41 -2.16 -1.88
C LYS A 34 -12.00 -1.91 -1.33
N LEU A 35 -10.99 -1.92 -2.19
CA LEU A 35 -9.61 -1.59 -1.79
C LEU A 35 -9.49 -0.17 -1.25
N LYS A 36 -10.08 0.81 -1.94
CA LYS A 36 -10.08 2.21 -1.48
C LYS A 36 -10.76 2.36 -0.13
N PHE A 37 -11.90 1.71 0.08
CA PHE A 37 -12.61 1.72 1.36
C PHE A 37 -11.73 1.16 2.48
N LEU A 38 -11.07 0.02 2.24
CA LEU A 38 -10.14 -0.59 3.19
C LEU A 38 -8.98 0.37 3.53
N PHE A 39 -8.32 0.93 2.53
CA PHE A 39 -7.21 1.87 2.76
C PHE A 39 -7.66 3.17 3.42
N THR A 40 -8.91 3.60 3.22
CA THR A 40 -9.48 4.75 3.91
C THR A 40 -9.72 4.43 5.39
N ALA A 41 -10.28 3.26 5.70
CA ALA A 41 -10.45 2.79 7.08
C ALA A 41 -9.10 2.67 7.81
N LEU A 42 -8.05 2.27 7.10
CA LEU A 42 -6.68 2.19 7.60
C LEU A 42 -5.96 3.53 7.63
N LYS A 43 -6.59 4.61 7.16
CA LYS A 43 -5.99 5.94 7.02
C LYS A 43 -4.72 5.97 6.17
N ILE A 44 -4.53 5.00 5.27
CA ILE A 44 -3.39 4.90 4.33
C ILE A 44 -3.77 5.22 2.87
N SER A 45 -5.03 5.55 2.61
CA SER A 45 -5.52 5.89 1.25
C SER A 45 -4.71 6.98 0.54
N TYR A 46 -4.06 7.86 1.31
CA TYR A 46 -3.21 8.95 0.84
C TYR A 46 -1.96 8.46 0.09
N ILE A 47 -1.54 7.20 0.29
CA ILE A 47 -0.40 6.59 -0.42
C ILE A 47 -0.72 6.26 -1.87
N LEU A 48 -2.00 6.05 -2.18
CA LEU A 48 -2.42 5.86 -3.56
C LEU A 48 -2.30 7.15 -4.37
N ASP A 49 -2.12 8.30 -3.70
CA ASP A 49 -1.92 9.58 -4.33
C ASP A 49 -0.43 9.83 -4.61
N SER A 50 -0.06 9.75 -5.87
CA SER A 50 1.33 9.92 -6.31
C SER A 50 1.87 11.34 -6.06
N GLU A 51 0.99 12.33 -5.90
CA GLU A 51 1.41 13.71 -5.63
C GLU A 51 1.92 13.86 -4.19
N LEU A 52 1.32 13.14 -3.23
CA LEU A 52 1.77 13.17 -1.83
C LEU A 52 3.11 12.46 -1.62
N ALA A 53 3.38 11.39 -2.37
CA ALA A 53 4.67 10.68 -2.29
C ALA A 53 5.87 11.59 -2.63
N SER A 54 5.64 12.61 -3.46
CA SER A 54 6.65 13.59 -3.88
C SER A 54 6.95 14.64 -2.80
N LEU A 55 6.02 14.87 -1.87
CA LEU A 55 6.13 15.90 -0.82
C LEU A 55 7.01 15.46 0.35
N LEU A 56 7.38 14.18 0.42
CA LEU A 56 8.17 13.58 1.51
C LEU A 56 9.61 13.26 1.10
N GLU A 57 10.12 13.89 0.04
CA GLU A 57 11.53 13.77 -0.33
C GLU A 57 12.45 14.41 0.72
N PRO A 58 13.57 13.74 1.08
CA PRO A 58 14.48 14.23 2.10
C PRO A 58 15.11 15.57 1.70
N THR A 59 14.75 16.62 2.41
CA THR A 59 15.32 17.95 2.32
C THR A 59 16.35 18.16 3.44
N ASN A 60 17.50 18.78 3.12
CA ASN A 60 18.50 19.12 4.13
C ASN A 60 17.94 20.18 5.10
N GLY A 61 17.89 19.85 6.39
CA GLY A 61 17.36 20.73 7.45
C GLY A 61 15.97 20.37 7.98
N GLU A 62 15.46 19.18 7.63
CA GLU A 62 14.18 18.67 8.14
C GLU A 62 14.10 18.60 9.66
N THR A 63 12.94 19.01 10.19
CA THR A 63 12.59 18.89 11.61
C THR A 63 12.32 17.43 11.98
N GLU A 64 12.50 17.06 13.25
CA GLU A 64 12.23 15.68 13.72
C GLU A 64 10.80 15.21 13.43
N ALA A 65 9.82 16.13 13.47
CA ALA A 65 8.43 15.84 13.10
C ALA A 65 8.29 15.39 11.63
N VAL A 66 8.97 16.06 10.70
CA VAL A 66 8.96 15.71 9.27
C VAL A 66 9.62 14.35 9.04
N ARG A 67 10.73 14.07 9.75
CA ARG A 67 11.39 12.76 9.71
C ARG A 67 10.47 11.64 10.21
N SER A 68 9.75 11.88 11.29
CA SER A 68 8.80 10.90 11.85
C SER A 68 7.62 10.64 10.91
N GLU A 69 7.10 11.68 10.26
CA GLU A 69 6.00 11.56 9.30
C GLU A 69 6.42 10.81 8.03
N ARG A 70 7.65 11.05 7.56
CA ARG A 70 8.26 10.28 6.48
C ARG A 70 8.45 8.81 6.83
N GLN A 71 8.93 8.52 8.04
CA GLN A 71 9.09 7.14 8.51
C GLN A 71 7.75 6.40 8.54
N LYS A 72 6.70 7.06 9.05
CA LYS A 72 5.34 6.53 9.04
C LYS A 72 4.82 6.29 7.62
N HIS A 73 5.04 7.24 6.69
CA HIS A 73 4.67 7.04 5.29
C HIS A 73 5.37 5.83 4.67
N GLN A 74 6.65 5.63 4.98
CA GLN A 74 7.41 4.48 4.49
C GLN A 74 6.83 3.14 5.01
N GLU A 75 6.44 3.10 6.28
CA GLU A 75 5.78 1.94 6.90
C GLU A 75 4.41 1.65 6.26
N ASP A 76 3.59 2.69 6.09
CA ASP A 76 2.30 2.61 5.42
C ASP A 76 2.45 2.18 3.93
N GLU A 77 3.55 2.56 3.25
CA GLU A 77 3.84 2.14 1.87
C GLU A 77 4.16 0.65 1.80
N ILE A 78 4.95 0.14 2.75
CA ILE A 78 5.27 -1.29 2.86
C ILE A 78 3.98 -2.09 3.06
N ILE A 79 3.08 -1.61 3.91
CA ILE A 79 1.76 -2.20 4.15
C ILE A 79 0.97 -2.25 2.82
N CYS A 80 0.86 -1.14 2.10
CA CYS A 80 0.18 -1.09 0.80
C CYS A 80 0.79 -2.07 -0.22
N ARG A 81 2.12 -2.08 -0.36
CA ARG A 81 2.84 -2.96 -1.30
C ARG A 81 2.72 -4.44 -0.96
N GLY A 82 2.60 -4.79 0.31
CA GLY A 82 2.40 -6.17 0.74
C GLY A 82 0.97 -6.66 0.49
N HIS A 83 -0.03 -5.78 0.67
CA HIS A 83 -1.43 -6.20 0.63
C HIS A 83 -2.08 -6.17 -0.76
N ILE A 84 -1.68 -5.25 -1.65
CA ILE A 84 -2.22 -5.20 -3.01
C ILE A 84 -1.98 -6.51 -3.76
N PRO A 85 -0.77 -7.11 -3.76
CA PRO A 85 -0.51 -8.38 -4.43
C PRO A 85 -1.29 -9.56 -3.82
N ASN A 86 -1.46 -9.58 -2.48
CA ASN A 86 -2.24 -10.63 -1.80
C ASN A 86 -3.73 -10.62 -2.17
N ALA A 87 -4.24 -9.52 -2.71
CA ALA A 87 -5.61 -9.39 -3.20
C ALA A 87 -5.76 -9.80 -4.68
N LEU A 88 -4.69 -10.19 -5.36
CA LEU A 88 -4.70 -10.65 -6.74
C LEU A 88 -4.84 -12.17 -6.80
N SER A 89 -5.54 -12.67 -7.81
CA SER A 89 -5.44 -14.08 -8.20
C SER A 89 -4.01 -14.42 -8.64
N ASP A 90 -3.61 -15.69 -8.49
CA ASP A 90 -2.26 -16.17 -8.84
C ASP A 90 -1.81 -15.71 -10.24
N ARG A 91 -2.69 -15.81 -11.23
CA ARG A 91 -2.41 -15.39 -12.61
C ARG A 91 -2.10 -13.89 -12.71
N LEU A 92 -2.82 -13.04 -11.98
CA LEU A 92 -2.59 -11.61 -11.97
C LEU A 92 -1.38 -11.23 -11.12
N TYR A 93 -1.14 -11.95 -10.03
CA TYR A 93 0.06 -11.80 -9.20
C TYR A 93 1.33 -12.05 -10.03
N ASP A 94 1.36 -13.13 -10.81
CA ASP A 94 2.48 -13.45 -11.70
C ASP A 94 2.73 -12.35 -12.74
N LEU A 95 1.67 -11.80 -13.33
CA LEU A 95 1.78 -10.72 -14.30
C LEU A 95 2.25 -9.41 -13.67
N TYR A 96 1.71 -9.06 -12.50
CA TYR A 96 2.10 -7.88 -11.73
C TYR A 96 3.58 -7.94 -11.34
N THR A 97 4.03 -9.08 -10.81
CA THR A 97 5.41 -9.27 -10.34
C THR A 97 6.40 -9.24 -11.51
N LYS A 98 6.06 -9.84 -12.65
CA LYS A 98 6.87 -9.74 -13.88
C LYS A 98 7.01 -8.29 -14.35
N GLN A 99 5.93 -7.51 -14.32
CA GLN A 99 5.96 -6.09 -14.70
C GLN A 99 6.79 -5.25 -13.73
N LEU A 100 6.68 -5.52 -12.42
CA LEU A 100 7.47 -4.85 -11.39
C LEU A 100 8.96 -5.15 -11.56
N GLN A 101 9.33 -6.40 -11.80
CA GLN A 101 10.71 -6.80 -12.12
C GLN A 101 11.23 -6.08 -13.36
N GLN A 102 10.44 -6.00 -14.45
CA GLN A 102 10.82 -5.28 -15.66
C GLN A 102 10.94 -3.77 -15.47
N ARG A 103 10.17 -3.16 -14.56
CA ARG A 103 10.32 -1.74 -14.20
C ARG A 103 11.59 -1.51 -13.38
N ASN A 104 11.86 -2.36 -12.40
CA ASN A 104 13.08 -2.27 -11.58
C ASN A 104 14.35 -2.47 -12.43
N LEU A 105 14.35 -3.41 -13.37
CA LEU A 105 15.45 -3.59 -14.32
C LEU A 105 15.71 -2.36 -15.20
N ARG A 106 14.64 -1.63 -15.58
CA ARG A 106 14.74 -0.39 -16.35
C ARG A 106 15.24 0.80 -15.54
N CYS A 107 14.98 0.83 -14.23
CA CYS A 107 15.50 1.87 -13.33
C CYS A 107 16.97 1.66 -12.96
N VAL A 108 17.48 0.42 -12.97
CA VAL A 108 18.90 0.09 -12.69
C VAL A 108 19.81 0.32 -13.92
N GLN A 109 19.23 0.43 -15.12
CA GLN A 109 19.97 0.68 -16.37
C GLN A 109 19.97 2.17 -16.80
N LYS A 110 19.44 3.07 -15.97
CA LYS A 110 19.57 4.52 -16.13
C LYS A 110 20.55 5.05 -15.10
#